data_AF-A0A413HNZ6-F1
#
_entry.id   AF-A0A413HNZ6-F1
#
_cell.length_a   1.000
_cell.length_b   1.000
_cell.length_c   1.000
_cell.angle_alpha   90.00
_cell.angle_beta   90.00
_cell.angle_gamma   90.00
#
_symmetry.space_group_name_H-M   'P 1'
#
loop_
_entity.id
_entity.type
_entity.pdbx_description
1 polymer ?
#
loop_
_entity_poly.entity_id
_entity_poly.type
_entity_poly.pdbx_seq_one_letter_code
_entity_poly.pdbx_strand_id
1 'polypeptide(L)'
;MEAAFEALREQFRNFGTDGISLALTGFAVLFLVAEKERLDWRIGRLVKYEILFFLLLGNPFGYNNISSFWMQEDYAKIFMLLMPAVVIAVLVTELISAVKNFFTKVLCIAGCVCLIVVSMYFRFGEVKIQLLQNTYKVSEDIVELDTLLRSENPAITNMIAPREVCAQIRELNESVQLLYGEDLIRQMIDGKDVSEDEEEKEFYEACATIVAVPRAVDHQIDVAERYGSNCIVLRISDDDKPKMEEAGYTCFGKTDSYVVYLKD
;
A
#
# COMPACT_ATOMS: atom_id res chain seq x y z
N MET A 1 5.22 12.67 21.61
CA MET A 1 6.29 11.81 22.19
C MET A 1 5.74 10.47 22.62
N GLU A 2 4.63 10.40 23.37
CA GLU A 2 3.97 9.13 23.71
C GLU A 2 3.60 8.28 22.48
N ALA A 3 2.99 8.90 21.46
CA ALA A 3 2.67 8.19 20.21
C ALA A 3 3.91 7.60 19.48
N ALA A 4 5.05 8.29 19.52
CA ALA A 4 6.29 7.77 18.93
C ALA A 4 6.88 6.62 19.76
N PHE A 5 6.69 6.66 21.08
CA PHE A 5 7.13 5.59 21.98
C PHE A 5 6.27 4.33 21.83
N GLU A 6 4.95 4.49 21.69
CA GLU A 6 4.02 3.38 21.44
C GLU A 6 4.24 2.76 20.06
N ALA A 7 4.39 3.58 19.01
CA ALA A 7 4.70 3.10 17.66
C ALA A 7 6.03 2.32 17.62
N LEU A 8 7.06 2.83 18.30
CA LEU A 8 8.34 2.15 18.42
C LEU A 8 8.21 0.83 19.19
N ARG A 9 7.49 0.82 20.32
CA ARG A 9 7.23 -0.41 21.10
C ARG A 9 6.49 -1.47 20.28
N GLU A 10 5.51 -1.06 19.48
CA GLU A 10 4.76 -1.96 18.61
C GLU A 10 5.62 -2.50 17.47
N GLN A 11 6.44 -1.65 16.83
CA GLN A 11 7.41 -2.10 15.84
C GLN A 11 8.42 -3.08 16.44
N PHE A 12 8.98 -2.82 17.62
CA PHE A 12 9.88 -3.75 18.31
C PHE A 12 9.21 -5.10 18.59
N ARG A 13 7.91 -5.11 18.94
CA ARG A 13 7.15 -6.34 19.18
C ARG A 13 6.89 -7.12 17.89
N ASN A 14 6.54 -6.43 16.80
CA ASN A 14 6.30 -7.04 15.49
C ASN A 14 7.61 -7.55 14.87
N PHE A 15 8.71 -6.82 15.00
CA PHE A 15 10.04 -7.26 14.55
C PHE A 15 10.58 -8.46 15.34
N GLY A 16 10.32 -8.49 16.65
CA GLY A 16 10.71 -9.61 17.51
C GLY A 16 9.90 -10.88 17.27
N THR A 17 8.74 -10.78 16.64
CA THR A 17 7.86 -11.90 16.31
C THR A 17 8.02 -12.36 14.87
N ASP A 18 8.10 -11.44 13.89
CA ASP A 18 8.08 -11.75 12.44
C ASP A 18 9.43 -11.62 11.70
N GLY A 19 10.51 -11.24 12.39
CA GLY A 19 11.79 -10.91 11.74
C GLY A 19 13.06 -11.38 12.48
N ILE A 20 14.19 -10.74 12.16
CA ILE A 20 15.48 -10.99 12.82
C ILE A 20 15.39 -10.53 14.28
N SER A 21 15.64 -11.44 15.22
CA SER A 21 15.63 -11.12 16.64
C SER A 21 16.64 -10.01 16.94
N LEU A 22 16.14 -8.81 17.26
CA LEU A 22 16.93 -7.67 17.73
C LEU A 22 17.80 -8.02 18.95
N ALA A 23 17.38 -9.01 19.74
CA ALA A 23 18.20 -9.56 20.81
C ALA A 23 19.45 -10.25 20.26
N LEU A 24 19.33 -11.03 19.18
CA LEU A 24 20.46 -11.67 18.49
C LEU A 24 21.43 -10.62 17.93
N THR A 25 20.90 -9.52 17.37
CA THR A 25 21.72 -8.39 16.92
C THR A 25 22.42 -7.69 18.09
N GLY A 26 21.72 -7.48 19.21
CA GLY A 26 22.32 -6.96 20.43
C GLY A 26 23.45 -7.85 20.97
N PHE A 27 23.24 -9.18 20.96
CA PHE A 27 24.29 -10.15 21.29
C PHE A 27 25.46 -10.11 20.32
N ALA A 28 25.21 -9.95 19.01
CA ALA A 28 26.25 -9.81 17.99
C ALA A 28 27.08 -8.54 18.20
N VAL A 29 26.44 -7.41 18.50
CA VAL A 29 27.12 -6.14 18.82
C VAL A 29 27.93 -6.27 20.10
N LEU A 30 27.38 -6.89 21.17
CA LEU A 30 28.10 -7.12 22.42
C LEU A 30 29.31 -8.04 22.23
N PHE A 31 29.17 -9.08 21.40
CA PHE A 31 30.27 -9.97 21.04
C PHE A 31 31.38 -9.22 20.27
N LEU A 32 31.01 -8.40 19.29
CA LEU A 32 31.94 -7.56 18.53
C LEU A 32 32.64 -6.50 19.42
N VAL A 33 31.95 -5.98 20.42
CA VAL A 33 32.53 -5.08 21.43
C VAL A 33 33.47 -5.83 22.38
N ALA A 34 33.12 -7.05 22.78
CA ALA A 34 33.95 -7.88 23.64
C ALA A 34 35.23 -8.37 22.95
N GLU A 35 35.16 -8.65 21.64
CA GLU A 35 36.31 -9.12 20.86
C GLU A 35 37.06 -7.98 20.14
N LYS A 36 36.75 -6.72 20.48
CA LYS A 36 37.27 -5.48 19.88
C LYS A 36 38.80 -5.39 19.83
N GLU A 37 39.51 -6.07 20.74
CA GLU A 37 40.98 -6.11 20.76
C GLU A 37 41.59 -7.01 19.67
N ARG A 38 40.81 -7.97 19.16
CA ARG A 38 41.21 -8.92 18.11
C ARG A 38 40.78 -8.48 16.71
N LEU A 39 39.81 -7.56 16.65
CA LEU A 39 39.15 -7.10 15.42
C LEU A 39 39.94 -5.97 14.75
N ASP A 40 40.07 -6.06 13.43
CA ASP A 40 40.78 -5.10 12.61
C ASP A 40 40.12 -3.71 12.67
N TRP A 41 40.90 -2.64 12.50
CA TRP A 41 40.45 -1.26 12.77
C TRP A 41 39.22 -0.85 11.94
N ARG A 42 39.06 -1.48 10.76
CA ARG A 42 37.94 -1.29 9.84
C ARG A 42 36.62 -1.80 10.45
N ILE A 43 36.66 -2.93 11.13
CA ILE A 43 35.47 -3.56 11.74
C ILE A 43 35.09 -2.80 13.02
N GLY A 44 36.08 -2.33 13.78
CA GLY A 44 35.85 -1.42 14.90
C GLY A 44 35.16 -0.10 14.51
N ARG A 45 35.23 0.33 13.24
CA ARG A 45 34.46 1.48 12.73
C ARG A 45 33.02 1.13 12.40
N LEU A 46 32.78 -0.04 11.80
CA LEU A 46 31.43 -0.55 11.52
C LEU A 46 30.61 -0.72 12.82
N VAL A 47 31.22 -1.29 13.86
CA VAL A 47 30.59 -1.45 15.18
C VAL A 47 30.16 -0.10 15.79
N LYS A 48 30.94 0.96 15.57
CA LYS A 48 30.56 2.32 16.05
C LYS A 48 29.37 2.89 15.29
N TYR A 49 29.32 2.71 13.97
CA TYR A 49 28.18 3.16 13.17
C TYR A 49 26.91 2.41 13.54
N GLU A 50 27.04 1.12 13.87
CA GLU A 50 25.92 0.31 14.29
C GLU A 50 25.42 0.67 15.69
N ILE A 51 26.31 0.88 16.66
CA ILE A 51 25.91 1.40 17.98
C ILE A 51 25.19 2.74 17.82
N LEU A 52 25.71 3.63 16.98
CA LEU A 52 25.07 4.91 16.70
C LEU A 52 23.69 4.72 16.06
N PHE A 53 23.54 3.76 15.15
CA PHE A 53 22.29 3.44 14.48
C PHE A 53 21.26 2.80 15.42
N PHE A 54 21.68 1.89 16.30
CA PHE A 54 20.84 1.34 17.37
C PHE A 54 20.37 2.44 18.33
N LEU A 55 21.25 3.39 18.66
CA LEU A 55 20.91 4.52 19.52
C LEU A 55 19.97 5.50 18.81
N LEU A 56 20.10 5.66 17.50
CA LEU A 56 19.23 6.48 16.65
C LEU A 56 17.83 5.85 16.50
N LEU A 57 17.75 4.54 16.25
CA LEU A 57 16.50 3.81 16.08
C LEU A 57 15.80 3.47 17.40
N GLY A 58 16.55 3.19 18.46
CA GLY A 58 16.02 2.87 19.78
C GLY A 58 15.60 4.10 20.59
N ASN A 59 15.92 5.31 20.11
CA ASN A 59 15.50 6.55 20.74
C ASN A 59 14.27 7.14 20.01
N PRO A 60 13.17 7.44 20.74
CA PRO A 60 11.97 8.06 20.16
C PRO A 60 12.25 9.37 19.40
N PHE A 61 13.31 10.12 19.75
CA PHE A 61 13.72 11.31 19.00
C PHE A 61 14.34 10.99 17.63
N GLY A 62 15.17 9.97 17.54
CA GLY A 62 15.79 9.58 16.28
C GLY A 62 14.75 8.94 15.35
N TYR A 63 13.90 8.07 15.90
CA TYR A 63 12.77 7.49 15.18
C TYR A 63 11.85 8.56 14.58
N ASN A 64 11.42 9.55 15.37
CA ASN A 64 10.51 10.60 14.91
C ASN A 64 11.11 11.50 13.81
N ASN A 65 12.42 11.78 13.87
CA ASN A 65 13.09 12.57 12.84
C ASN A 65 13.25 11.78 11.54
N ILE A 66 13.61 10.50 11.61
CA ILE A 66 13.76 9.62 10.43
C ILE A 66 12.40 9.34 9.79
N SER A 67 11.37 9.11 10.59
CA SER A 67 10.01 8.87 10.09
C SER A 67 9.43 10.11 9.41
N SER A 68 9.70 11.32 9.93
CA SER A 68 9.19 12.57 9.36
C SER A 68 9.88 13.00 8.07
N PHE A 69 11.13 12.59 7.83
CA PHE A 69 11.91 13.05 6.67
C PHE A 69 12.05 12.01 5.55
N TRP A 70 12.00 10.72 5.87
CA TRP A 70 12.40 9.65 4.93
C TRP A 70 11.47 8.44 4.84
N MET A 71 10.62 8.14 5.83
CA MET A 71 9.91 6.85 5.87
C MET A 71 8.39 7.01 5.72
N GLN A 72 7.87 6.76 4.52
CA GLN A 72 6.57 6.08 4.43
C GLN A 72 6.71 4.71 5.11
N GLU A 73 5.67 4.23 5.80
CA GLU A 73 5.71 3.16 6.83
C GLU A 73 6.48 1.88 6.47
N ASP A 74 6.66 1.58 5.18
CA ASP A 74 7.31 0.36 4.71
C ASP A 74 8.84 0.42 4.61
N TYR A 75 9.43 1.60 4.40
CA TYR A 75 10.89 1.71 4.28
C TYR A 75 11.60 1.49 5.62
N ALA A 76 10.96 1.84 6.74
CA ALA A 76 11.52 1.67 8.07
C ALA A 76 11.84 0.20 8.35
N LYS A 77 11.02 -0.70 7.82
CA LYS A 77 11.16 -2.13 7.99
C LYS A 77 12.40 -2.67 7.28
N ILE A 78 12.69 -2.15 6.07
CA ILE A 78 13.85 -2.53 5.27
C ILE A 78 15.16 -2.11 5.97
N PHE A 79 15.19 -0.90 6.54
CA PHE A 79 16.36 -0.42 7.28
C PHE A 79 16.61 -1.19 8.58
N MET A 80 15.54 -1.55 9.30
CA MET A 80 15.64 -2.41 10.49
C MET A 80 16.10 -3.84 10.16
N LEU A 81 15.84 -4.35 8.96
CA LEU A 81 16.29 -5.68 8.53
C LEU A 81 17.73 -5.68 8.00
N LEU A 82 18.08 -4.68 7.18
CA LEU A 82 19.33 -4.64 6.44
C LEU A 82 20.56 -4.54 7.37
N MET A 83 20.47 -3.73 8.43
CA MET A 83 21.60 -3.49 9.32
C MET A 83 21.99 -4.73 10.16
N PRO A 84 21.08 -5.40 10.87
CA PRO A 84 21.37 -6.67 11.53
C PRO A 84 21.96 -7.72 10.59
N ALA A 85 21.45 -7.81 9.35
CA ALA A 85 21.90 -8.78 8.37
C ALA A 85 23.38 -8.57 7.98
N VAL A 86 23.79 -7.32 7.74
CA VAL A 86 25.20 -6.98 7.42
C VAL A 86 26.13 -7.39 8.57
N VAL A 87 25.68 -7.22 9.80
CA VAL A 87 26.52 -7.40 10.99
C VAL A 87 26.68 -8.86 11.33
N ILE A 88 25.58 -9.63 11.26
CA ILE A 88 25.63 -11.08 11.34
C ILE A 88 26.56 -11.63 10.24
N ALA A 89 26.48 -11.10 9.02
CA ALA A 89 27.35 -11.53 7.93
C ALA A 89 28.85 -11.26 8.21
N VAL A 90 29.19 -10.08 8.73
CA VAL A 90 30.58 -9.74 9.11
C VAL A 90 31.06 -10.63 10.26
N LEU A 91 30.24 -10.86 11.28
CA LEU A 91 30.59 -11.65 12.46
C LEU A 91 30.81 -13.12 12.08
N VAL A 92 29.93 -13.69 11.26
CA VAL A 92 30.09 -15.05 10.71
C VAL A 92 31.36 -15.15 9.86
N THR A 93 31.65 -14.14 9.04
CA THR A 93 32.84 -14.12 8.17
C THR A 93 34.13 -14.08 8.98
N GLU A 94 34.20 -13.27 10.04
CA GLU A 94 35.34 -13.22 10.96
C GLU A 94 35.50 -14.53 11.73
N LEU A 95 34.40 -15.09 12.24
CA LEU A 95 34.42 -16.35 12.99
C LEU A 95 34.92 -17.51 12.13
N ILE A 96 34.52 -17.57 10.85
CA ILE A 96 35.02 -18.55 9.88
C ILE A 96 36.49 -18.30 9.51
N SER A 97 36.93 -17.03 9.48
CA SER A 97 38.30 -16.65 9.13
C SER A 97 39.29 -16.90 10.27
N ALA A 98 38.84 -16.84 11.52
CA ALA A 98 39.65 -17.14 12.69
C ALA A 98 39.97 -18.64 12.88
N VAL A 99 39.24 -19.53 12.19
CA VAL A 99 39.44 -20.98 12.26
C VAL A 99 40.60 -21.41 11.36
N LYS A 100 41.66 -21.94 11.97
CA LYS A 100 42.89 -22.36 11.26
C LYS A 100 42.75 -23.69 10.50
N ASN A 101 41.86 -24.58 10.95
CA ASN A 101 41.73 -25.93 10.40
C ASN A 101 40.71 -25.97 9.24
N PHE A 102 41.14 -26.50 8.08
CA PHE A 102 40.29 -26.56 6.87
C PHE A 102 39.00 -27.37 7.09
N PHE A 103 39.07 -28.53 7.74
CA PHE A 103 37.89 -29.35 8.03
C PHE A 103 36.89 -28.66 8.97
N THR A 104 37.38 -27.99 10.00
CA THR A 104 36.54 -27.23 10.93
C THR A 104 35.91 -26.02 10.23
N LYS A 105 36.64 -25.38 9.31
CA LYS A 105 36.13 -24.27 8.50
C LYS A 105 34.99 -24.70 7.58
N VAL A 106 35.15 -25.83 6.89
CA VAL A 106 34.09 -26.42 6.06
C VAL A 106 32.88 -26.81 6.91
N LEU A 107 33.10 -27.37 8.10
CA LEU A 107 32.03 -27.72 9.03
C LEU A 107 31.26 -26.48 9.52
N CYS A 108 31.94 -25.36 9.83
CA CYS A 108 31.30 -24.11 10.20
C CYS A 108 30.46 -23.52 9.05
N ILE A 109 30.99 -23.51 7.82
CA ILE A 109 30.24 -23.05 6.64
C ILE A 109 29.00 -23.93 6.41
N ALA A 110 29.17 -25.25 6.46
CA ALA A 110 28.06 -26.20 6.33
C ALA A 110 27.01 -26.00 7.44
N GLY A 111 27.44 -25.69 8.67
CA GLY A 111 26.57 -25.33 9.78
C GLY A 111 25.77 -24.04 9.53
N CYS A 112 26.41 -23.00 8.99
CA CYS A 112 25.73 -21.75 8.61
C CYS A 112 24.69 -21.97 7.49
N VAL A 113 25.04 -22.74 6.46
CA VAL A 113 24.11 -23.09 5.38
C VAL A 113 22.95 -23.93 5.91
N CYS A 114 23.22 -24.90 6.79
CA CYS A 114 22.19 -25.70 7.45
C CYS A 114 21.26 -24.82 8.30
N LEU A 115 21.80 -23.86 9.07
CA LEU A 115 21.00 -22.90 9.83
C LEU A 115 20.09 -22.06 8.94
N ILE A 116 20.59 -21.58 7.79
CA ILE A 116 19.77 -20.83 6.81
C ILE A 116 18.65 -21.72 6.29
N VAL A 117 18.95 -22.95 5.87
CA VAL A 117 17.95 -23.90 5.36
C VAL A 117 16.91 -24.26 6.43
N VAL A 118 17.33 -24.48 7.67
CA VAL A 118 16.43 -24.76 8.80
C VAL A 118 15.59 -23.53 9.14
N SER A 119 16.14 -22.32 9.10
CA SER A 119 15.38 -21.07 9.28
C SER A 119 14.35 -20.85 8.16
N MET A 120 14.65 -21.27 6.94
CA MET A 120 13.68 -21.26 5.83
C MET A 120 12.59 -22.32 6.00
N TYR A 121 12.90 -23.42 6.71
CA TYR A 121 11.95 -24.50 7.00
C TYR A 121 11.04 -24.18 8.19
N PHE A 122 11.51 -23.36 9.13
CA PHE A 122 10.64 -22.54 9.99
C PHE A 122 9.98 -21.45 9.14
N ARG A 123 9.22 -21.86 8.12
CA ARG A 123 8.18 -21.01 7.56
C ARG A 123 7.29 -20.64 8.74
N PHE A 124 7.38 -19.37 9.13
CA PHE A 124 6.24 -18.58 9.56
C PHE A 124 5.02 -19.20 8.91
N GLY A 125 4.21 -19.87 9.75
CA GLY A 125 3.14 -20.74 9.29
C GLY A 125 2.42 -20.03 8.18
N GLU A 126 2.13 -20.76 7.09
CA GLU A 126 1.49 -20.23 5.88
C GLU A 126 0.78 -18.96 6.26
N VAL A 127 1.28 -17.81 5.79
CA VAL A 127 0.43 -16.64 5.69
C VAL A 127 -0.68 -17.20 4.84
N LYS A 128 -1.71 -17.72 5.51
CA LYS A 128 -2.99 -17.97 4.93
C LYS A 128 -3.17 -16.62 4.30
N ILE A 129 -3.17 -16.63 2.98
CA ILE A 129 -3.90 -15.65 2.23
C ILE A 129 -5.34 -15.90 2.69
N GLN A 130 -5.65 -15.57 3.95
CA GLN A 130 -6.92 -14.98 4.29
C GLN A 130 -6.98 -13.91 3.23
N LEU A 131 -7.92 -14.10 2.30
CA LEU A 131 -8.35 -13.04 1.40
C LEU A 131 -8.12 -11.76 2.15
N LEU A 132 -7.19 -10.98 1.64
CA LEU A 132 -6.79 -9.71 2.19
C LEU A 132 -8.07 -8.89 2.19
N GLN A 133 -8.81 -8.98 3.30
CA GLN A 133 -10.07 -8.30 3.48
C GLN A 133 -9.60 -6.86 3.70
N ASN A 134 -9.54 -6.13 2.60
CA ASN A 134 -9.47 -4.68 2.59
C ASN A 134 -8.14 -4.03 3.05
N THR A 135 -7.00 -4.33 2.40
CA THR A 135 -5.78 -3.52 2.63
C THR A 135 -5.90 -2.10 2.09
N TYR A 136 -6.58 -1.93 0.97
CA TYR A 136 -7.23 -0.66 0.65
C TYR A 136 -8.54 -0.71 1.42
N LYS A 137 -8.92 0.31 2.20
CA LYS A 137 -10.24 0.34 2.89
C LYS A 137 -11.37 0.54 1.85
N VAL A 138 -11.43 -0.32 0.84
CA VAL A 138 -12.41 -0.26 -0.24
C VAL A 138 -13.72 -0.77 0.32
N SER A 139 -14.79 0.03 0.29
CA SER A 139 -16.02 -0.44 0.91
C SER A 139 -16.50 -1.74 0.25
N GLU A 140 -17.07 -2.62 1.06
CA GLU A 140 -17.58 -3.93 0.60
C GLU A 140 -18.56 -3.76 -0.58
N ASP A 141 -19.32 -2.67 -0.56
CA ASP A 141 -20.22 -2.20 -1.62
C ASP A 141 -19.52 -1.98 -2.98
N ILE A 142 -18.27 -1.51 -3.00
CA ILE A 142 -17.50 -1.27 -4.23
C ILE A 142 -16.93 -2.58 -4.77
N VAL A 143 -16.59 -3.52 -3.89
CA VAL A 143 -16.19 -4.88 -4.28
C VAL A 143 -17.37 -5.60 -4.93
N GLU A 144 -18.56 -5.51 -4.33
CA GLU A 144 -19.78 -6.08 -4.91
C GLU A 144 -20.09 -5.46 -6.27
N LEU A 145 -19.96 -4.13 -6.39
CA LEU A 145 -20.13 -3.42 -7.66
C LEU A 145 -19.13 -3.90 -8.73
N ASP A 146 -17.85 -4.06 -8.39
CA ASP A 146 -16.86 -4.59 -9.34
C ASP A 146 -17.21 -6.03 -9.77
N THR A 147 -17.65 -6.88 -8.83
CA THR A 147 -18.07 -8.24 -9.18
C THR A 147 -19.26 -8.26 -10.15
N LEU A 148 -20.22 -7.33 -9.97
CA LEU A 148 -21.34 -7.15 -10.89
C LEU A 148 -20.85 -6.75 -12.28
N LEU A 149 -19.98 -5.73 -12.37
CA LEU A 149 -19.43 -5.24 -13.65
C LEU A 149 -18.60 -6.31 -14.38
N ARG A 150 -17.90 -7.18 -13.66
CA ARG A 150 -17.10 -8.27 -14.27
C ARG A 150 -17.93 -9.46 -14.73
N SER A 151 -19.08 -9.70 -14.12
CA SER A 151 -19.84 -10.94 -14.32
C SER A 151 -20.30 -11.15 -15.76
N GLU A 152 -20.73 -10.09 -16.44
CA GLU A 152 -21.14 -10.15 -17.86
C GLU A 152 -20.19 -9.41 -18.82
N ASN A 153 -19.16 -8.76 -18.27
CA ASN A 153 -18.15 -7.98 -18.99
C ASN A 153 -18.73 -7.08 -20.11
N PRO A 154 -19.68 -6.18 -19.78
CA PRO A 154 -20.20 -5.23 -20.75
C PRO A 154 -19.08 -4.30 -21.24
N ALA A 155 -19.18 -3.85 -22.49
CA ALA A 155 -18.21 -2.92 -23.07
C ALA A 155 -18.44 -1.51 -22.49
N ILE A 156 -17.93 -1.24 -21.29
CA ILE A 156 -18.13 0.03 -20.59
C ILE A 156 -17.23 1.13 -21.19
N THR A 157 -17.83 2.24 -21.59
CA THR A 157 -17.16 3.45 -22.08
C THR A 157 -17.60 4.67 -21.28
N ASN A 158 -16.62 5.41 -20.75
CA ASN A 158 -16.82 6.68 -20.05
C ASN A 158 -17.85 6.61 -18.91
N MET A 159 -17.75 5.63 -18.01
CA MET A 159 -18.67 5.44 -16.89
C MET A 159 -18.78 6.70 -16.01
N ILE A 160 -20.01 7.12 -15.72
CA ILE A 160 -20.35 8.15 -14.73
C ILE A 160 -20.66 7.45 -13.42
N ALA A 161 -20.00 7.86 -12.34
CA ALA A 161 -20.22 7.27 -11.03
C ALA A 161 -20.08 8.29 -9.88
N PRO A 162 -20.63 7.99 -8.70
CA PRO A 162 -20.45 8.81 -7.52
C PRO A 162 -18.96 8.86 -7.11
N ARG A 163 -18.56 9.94 -6.44
CA ARG A 163 -17.17 10.19 -6.06
C ARG A 163 -16.50 9.00 -5.35
N GLU A 164 -17.22 8.34 -4.44
CA GLU A 164 -16.70 7.20 -3.68
C GLU A 164 -16.34 6.03 -4.59
N VAL A 165 -17.16 5.79 -5.61
CA VAL A 165 -16.92 4.75 -6.63
C VAL A 165 -15.73 5.16 -7.51
N CYS A 166 -15.70 6.39 -8.02
CA CYS A 166 -14.60 6.87 -8.86
C CYS A 166 -13.24 6.79 -8.18
N ALA A 167 -13.19 7.01 -6.85
CA ALA A 167 -11.96 6.98 -6.08
C ALA A 167 -11.35 5.57 -5.96
N GLN A 168 -12.17 4.51 -5.97
CA GLN A 168 -11.74 3.17 -5.58
C GLN A 168 -11.91 2.11 -6.69
N ILE A 169 -12.87 2.28 -7.60
CA ILE A 169 -13.20 1.23 -8.59
C ILE A 169 -12.01 0.88 -9.50
N ARG A 170 -11.17 1.86 -9.83
CA ARG A 170 -9.97 1.65 -10.66
C ARG A 170 -8.81 0.97 -9.91
N GLU A 171 -8.84 0.95 -8.58
CA GLU A 171 -7.90 0.16 -7.77
C GLU A 171 -8.25 -1.33 -7.86
N LEU A 172 -9.54 -1.66 -7.99
CA LEU A 172 -10.00 -3.03 -8.20
C LEU A 172 -9.90 -3.44 -9.66
N ASN A 173 -10.30 -2.56 -10.57
CA ASN A 173 -10.51 -2.85 -11.98
C ASN A 173 -9.98 -1.74 -12.89
N GLU A 174 -8.77 -1.96 -13.40
CA GLU A 174 -8.08 -1.00 -14.27
C GLU A 174 -8.75 -0.80 -15.63
N SER A 175 -9.57 -1.75 -16.10
CA SER A 175 -10.21 -1.68 -17.42
C SER A 175 -11.47 -0.82 -17.44
N VAL A 176 -11.98 -0.37 -16.28
CA VAL A 176 -13.14 0.52 -16.22
C VAL A 176 -12.71 1.93 -16.63
N GLN A 177 -13.22 2.40 -17.77
CA GLN A 177 -13.02 3.76 -18.25
C GLN A 177 -14.03 4.70 -17.60
N LEU A 178 -13.57 5.60 -16.71
CA LEU A 178 -14.39 6.63 -16.08
C LEU A 178 -14.45 7.90 -16.93
N LEU A 179 -15.60 8.59 -16.95
CA LEU A 179 -15.72 9.91 -17.60
C LEU A 179 -14.84 10.96 -16.89
N TYR A 180 -14.83 10.93 -15.56
CA TYR A 180 -14.02 11.80 -14.71
C TYR A 180 -13.43 11.00 -13.54
N GLY A 181 -12.19 11.30 -13.17
CA GLY A 181 -11.47 10.66 -12.06
C GLY A 181 -11.39 11.54 -10.81
N GLU A 182 -10.91 10.96 -9.70
CA GLU A 182 -10.73 11.69 -8.42
C GLU A 182 -9.82 12.92 -8.55
N ASP A 183 -8.82 12.90 -9.44
CA ASP A 183 -7.95 14.06 -9.68
C ASP A 183 -8.72 15.26 -10.24
N LEU A 184 -9.65 15.02 -11.19
CA LEU A 184 -10.50 16.06 -11.76
C LEU A 184 -11.50 16.57 -10.70
N ILE A 185 -12.07 15.66 -9.91
CA ILE A 185 -12.97 16.00 -8.79
C ILE A 185 -12.24 16.88 -7.76
N ARG A 186 -10.97 16.60 -7.45
CA ARG A 186 -10.17 17.42 -6.53
C ARG A 186 -9.92 18.82 -7.08
N GLN A 187 -9.63 18.94 -8.37
CA GLN A 187 -9.50 20.24 -9.02
C GLN A 187 -10.81 21.04 -8.90
N MET A 188 -11.97 20.40 -9.11
CA MET A 188 -13.31 21.01 -8.96
C MET A 188 -13.54 21.61 -7.57
N ILE A 189 -13.05 20.93 -6.54
CA ILE A 189 -13.21 21.35 -5.15
C ILE A 189 -12.22 22.47 -4.79
N ASP A 190 -10.96 22.35 -5.23
CA ASP A 190 -9.89 23.29 -4.90
C ASP A 190 -10.00 24.62 -5.68
N GLY A 191 -10.84 24.69 -6.71
CA GLY A 191 -11.10 25.91 -7.48
C GLY A 191 -9.87 26.43 -8.24
N LYS A 192 -8.92 25.55 -8.57
CA LYS A 192 -7.73 25.91 -9.37
C LYS A 192 -8.13 26.16 -10.84
N ASP A 193 -7.41 27.11 -11.47
CA ASP A 193 -7.63 27.61 -12.83
C ASP A 193 -8.08 26.51 -13.79
N VAL A 194 -9.35 26.61 -14.18
CA VAL A 194 -9.93 25.85 -15.28
C VAL A 194 -9.30 26.40 -16.56
N SER A 195 -8.79 25.50 -17.40
CA SER A 195 -8.14 25.77 -18.70
C SER A 195 -8.73 26.97 -19.47
N GLU A 196 -7.92 27.68 -20.26
CA GLU A 196 -8.41 28.80 -21.09
C GLU A 196 -9.39 28.36 -22.20
N ASP A 197 -9.44 27.06 -22.51
CA ASP A 197 -10.33 26.48 -23.52
C ASP A 197 -11.79 26.48 -23.06
N GLU A 198 -12.69 27.02 -23.90
CA GLU A 198 -14.13 27.06 -23.62
C GLU A 198 -14.75 25.65 -23.56
N GLU A 199 -14.29 24.71 -24.39
CA GLU A 199 -14.81 23.34 -24.41
C GLU A 199 -14.43 22.59 -23.12
N GLU A 200 -13.20 22.79 -22.64
CA GLU A 200 -12.70 22.17 -21.42
C GLU A 200 -13.39 22.75 -20.16
N LYS A 201 -13.70 24.06 -20.17
CA LYS A 201 -14.52 24.70 -19.12
C LYS A 201 -15.92 24.10 -19.07
N GLU A 202 -16.56 23.94 -20.21
CA GLU A 202 -17.92 23.42 -20.28
C GLU A 202 -17.97 21.94 -19.82
N PHE A 203 -16.98 21.15 -20.19
CA PHE A 203 -16.82 19.78 -19.67
C PHE A 203 -16.63 19.75 -18.15
N TYR A 204 -15.80 20.65 -17.64
CA TYR A 204 -15.53 20.74 -16.20
C TYR A 204 -16.77 21.15 -15.40
N GLU A 205 -17.51 22.16 -15.86
CA GLU A 205 -18.76 22.60 -15.21
C GLU A 205 -19.83 21.50 -15.23
N ALA A 206 -19.93 20.77 -16.35
CA ALA A 206 -20.83 19.62 -16.46
C ALA A 206 -20.47 18.53 -15.43
N CYS A 207 -19.19 18.13 -15.35
CA CYS A 207 -18.77 17.11 -14.38
C CYS A 207 -18.89 17.60 -12.92
N ALA A 208 -18.60 18.88 -12.65
CA ALA A 208 -18.75 19.47 -11.33
C ALA A 208 -20.21 19.47 -10.87
N THR A 209 -21.16 19.71 -11.77
CA THR A 209 -22.59 19.69 -11.47
C THR A 209 -23.07 18.28 -11.11
N ILE A 210 -22.55 17.23 -11.77
CA ILE A 210 -22.85 15.84 -11.41
C ILE A 210 -22.39 15.53 -9.98
N VAL A 211 -21.17 15.95 -9.63
CA VAL A 211 -20.61 15.69 -8.30
C VAL A 211 -21.33 16.52 -7.22
N ALA A 212 -21.72 17.76 -7.53
CA ALA A 212 -22.39 18.66 -6.60
C ALA A 212 -23.86 18.27 -6.36
N VAL A 213 -24.56 17.77 -7.39
CA VAL A 213 -25.98 17.43 -7.33
C VAL A 213 -26.23 16.01 -7.88
N PRO A 214 -25.87 14.94 -7.14
CA PRO A 214 -26.03 13.55 -7.59
C PRO A 214 -27.49 13.13 -7.84
N ARG A 215 -28.46 13.88 -7.33
CA ARG A 215 -29.91 13.64 -7.52
C ARG A 215 -30.45 14.15 -8.84
N ALA A 216 -29.71 15.00 -9.55
CA ALA A 216 -30.12 15.52 -10.85
C ALA A 216 -29.81 14.48 -11.94
N VAL A 217 -30.59 13.40 -11.97
CA VAL A 217 -30.42 12.30 -12.93
C VAL A 217 -30.54 12.79 -14.38
N ASP A 218 -31.42 13.77 -14.64
CA ASP A 218 -31.58 14.39 -15.96
C ASP A 218 -30.23 14.95 -16.48
N HIS A 219 -29.52 15.66 -15.61
CA HIS A 219 -28.21 16.24 -15.96
C HIS A 219 -27.16 15.16 -16.22
N GLN A 220 -27.19 14.04 -15.49
CA GLN A 220 -26.28 12.92 -15.73
C GLN A 220 -26.54 12.26 -17.09
N ILE A 221 -27.81 12.13 -17.47
CA ILE A 221 -28.21 11.62 -18.78
C ILE A 221 -27.73 12.56 -19.89
N ASP A 222 -27.98 13.87 -19.76
CA ASP A 222 -27.55 14.87 -20.76
C ASP A 222 -26.03 14.85 -20.98
N VAL A 223 -25.26 14.78 -19.89
CA VAL A 223 -23.79 14.67 -19.95
C VAL A 223 -23.37 13.34 -20.56
N ALA A 224 -24.05 12.25 -20.23
CA ALA A 224 -23.75 10.94 -20.80
C ALA A 224 -23.94 10.91 -22.33
N GLU A 225 -25.02 11.50 -22.83
CA GLU A 225 -25.26 11.60 -24.28
C GLU A 225 -24.23 12.50 -24.97
N ARG A 226 -23.87 13.61 -24.33
CA ARG A 226 -22.90 14.56 -24.88
C ARG A 226 -21.47 14.02 -24.97
N TYR A 227 -21.05 13.23 -23.99
CA TYR A 227 -19.67 12.71 -23.91
C TYR A 227 -19.55 11.21 -24.17
N GLY A 228 -20.60 10.58 -24.70
CA GLY A 228 -20.59 9.17 -25.10
C GLY A 228 -20.39 8.20 -23.93
N SER A 229 -20.96 8.50 -22.77
CA SER A 229 -21.03 7.56 -21.66
C SER A 229 -22.15 6.56 -21.89
N ASN A 230 -21.85 5.28 -21.72
CA ASN A 230 -22.82 4.20 -21.86
C ASN A 230 -23.16 3.52 -20.52
N CYS A 231 -22.55 3.98 -19.43
CA CYS A 231 -22.70 3.38 -18.11
C CYS A 231 -22.86 4.47 -17.06
N ILE A 232 -23.97 4.44 -16.33
CA ILE A 232 -24.26 5.36 -15.24
C ILE A 232 -24.50 4.54 -13.97
N VAL A 233 -23.72 4.83 -12.94
CA VAL A 233 -23.86 4.25 -11.60
C VAL A 233 -24.51 5.30 -10.70
N LEU A 234 -25.63 4.96 -10.07
CA LEU A 234 -26.35 5.82 -9.14
C LEU A 234 -26.38 5.19 -7.76
N ARG A 235 -26.47 6.02 -6.72
CA ARG A 235 -26.84 5.53 -5.38
C ARG A 235 -28.32 5.15 -5.41
N ILE A 236 -28.71 4.14 -4.67
CA ILE A 236 -30.12 3.73 -4.59
C ILE A 236 -31.01 4.86 -4.05
N SER A 237 -30.48 5.73 -3.20
CA SER A 237 -31.20 6.91 -2.70
C SER A 237 -31.52 7.95 -3.76
N ASP A 238 -30.75 7.96 -4.85
CA ASP A 238 -30.82 8.94 -5.94
C ASP A 238 -31.32 8.27 -7.25
N ASP A 239 -31.73 7.01 -7.19
CA ASP A 239 -32.23 6.22 -8.32
C ASP A 239 -33.56 6.76 -8.84
N ASP A 240 -33.61 7.07 -10.13
CA ASP A 240 -34.82 7.48 -10.85
C ASP A 240 -35.03 6.58 -12.08
N LYS A 241 -35.38 5.32 -11.79
CA LYS A 241 -35.62 4.27 -12.79
C LYS A 241 -36.48 4.69 -13.99
N PRO A 242 -37.65 5.34 -13.85
CA PRO A 242 -38.46 5.68 -15.02
C PRO A 242 -37.75 6.63 -15.98
N LYS A 243 -36.96 7.59 -15.46
CA LYS A 243 -36.18 8.50 -16.31
C LYS A 243 -35.04 7.81 -17.03
N MET A 244 -34.36 6.89 -16.35
CA MET A 244 -33.28 6.10 -16.95
C MET A 244 -33.81 5.23 -18.10
N GLU A 245 -34.98 4.59 -17.91
CA GLU A 245 -35.64 3.80 -18.95
C GLU A 245 -36.14 4.66 -20.11
N GLU A 246 -36.68 5.85 -19.85
CA GLU A 246 -37.08 6.83 -20.90
C GLU A 246 -35.88 7.29 -21.74
N ALA A 247 -34.70 7.43 -21.12
CA ALA A 247 -33.45 7.78 -21.79
C ALA A 247 -32.77 6.60 -22.53
N GLY A 248 -33.39 5.41 -22.50
CA GLY A 248 -32.90 4.22 -23.19
C GLY A 248 -31.84 3.42 -22.41
N TYR A 249 -31.67 3.67 -21.11
CA TYR A 249 -30.82 2.86 -20.26
C TYR A 249 -31.59 1.64 -19.72
N THR A 250 -30.91 0.50 -19.68
CA THR A 250 -31.39 -0.72 -19.07
C THR A 250 -30.72 -0.94 -17.72
N CYS A 251 -31.49 -1.38 -16.72
CA CYS A 251 -30.94 -1.71 -15.41
C CYS A 251 -30.16 -3.04 -15.53
N PHE A 252 -28.83 -2.93 -15.45
CA PHE A 252 -27.92 -4.07 -15.57
C PHE A 252 -27.84 -4.86 -14.26
N GLY A 253 -27.86 -4.15 -13.13
CA GLY A 253 -27.89 -4.78 -11.82
C GLY A 253 -27.88 -3.79 -10.68
N LYS A 254 -28.06 -4.32 -9.47
CA LYS A 254 -28.19 -3.54 -8.25
C LYS A 254 -27.44 -4.24 -7.12
N THR A 255 -26.64 -3.47 -6.38
CA THR A 255 -25.99 -3.87 -5.13
C THR A 255 -26.79 -3.34 -3.94
N ASP A 256 -26.31 -3.50 -2.71
CA ASP A 256 -26.98 -2.95 -1.52
C ASP A 256 -26.97 -1.42 -1.46
N SER A 257 -26.04 -0.76 -2.14
CA SER A 257 -25.86 0.70 -2.11
C SER A 257 -26.00 1.40 -3.47
N TYR A 258 -25.80 0.68 -4.57
CA TYR A 258 -25.74 1.24 -5.92
C TYR A 258 -26.61 0.50 -6.93
N VAL A 259 -27.00 1.21 -7.99
CA VAL A 259 -27.67 0.64 -9.16
C VAL A 259 -26.86 1.01 -10.41
N VAL A 260 -26.72 0.06 -11.31
CA VAL A 260 -25.95 0.20 -12.55
C VAL A 260 -26.90 0.19 -13.74
N TYR A 261 -26.80 1.21 -14.56
CA TYR A 261 -27.55 1.37 -15.79
C TYR A 261 -26.62 1.37 -16.99
N LEU A 262 -26.97 0.59 -18.03
CA LEU A 262 -26.22 0.47 -19.27
C LEU A 262 -27.09 0.83 -20.47
N LYS A 263 -26.48 1.50 -21.45
CA LYS A 263 -27.08 1.82 -22.75
C LYS A 263 -26.24 1.17 -23.85
N ASP A 264 -26.89 0.39 -24.70
CA ASP A 264 -26.24 -0.29 -25.85
C ASP A 264 -25.91 0.69 -26.99
#